data_AF-A0A7C0U9E7-F1
#
_entry.id   AF-A0A7C0U9E7-F1
#
_cell.length_a   1.000
_cell.length_b   1.000
_cell.length_c   1.000
_cell.angle_alpha   90.00
_cell.angle_beta   90.00
_cell.angle_gamma   90.00
#
_symmetry.space_group_name_H-M   'P 1'
#
loop_
_entity.id
_entity.type
_entity.pdbx_description
1 polymer ?
#
loop_
_entity_poly.entity_id
_entity_poly.type
_entity_poly.pdbx_seq_one_letter_code
_entity_poly.pdbx_strand_id
1 'polypeptide(L)'
;MKLVLIAVPGSGKSTIMNLVKKRIPELKTVIFGDVMFEIAKKKFGIKNRDEMRKKIELKDYRKLQELAAERIGRLKGRVIIDTHASIKQPLGYYPGLPSRIIKKIRPDSIVLLDFDPKVVFKRRMFDLKLKKPERTSVGTVREPRSRDIESEEESELHQTVNRMFAVAAANEV
;
A
#
# COMPACT_ATOMS: atom_id res chain seq x y z
N MET A 1 -9.03 15.98 6.30
CA MET A 1 -9.25 14.55 6.59
C MET A 1 -8.36 13.71 5.69
N LYS A 2 -7.41 13.00 6.29
CA LYS A 2 -6.45 12.09 5.67
C LYS A 2 -6.61 10.72 6.33
N LEU A 3 -6.89 9.69 5.55
CA LEU A 3 -7.03 8.33 6.03
C LEU A 3 -5.91 7.49 5.45
N VAL A 4 -5.22 6.72 6.28
CA VAL A 4 -4.30 5.69 5.80
C VAL A 4 -5.06 4.38 5.67
N LEU A 5 -5.01 3.76 4.49
CA LEU A 5 -5.70 2.51 4.19
C LEU A 5 -4.70 1.36 4.01
N ILE A 6 -4.79 0.38 4.90
CA ILE A 6 -3.87 -0.76 4.99
C ILE A 6 -4.65 -2.03 4.66
N ALA A 7 -4.04 -2.86 3.82
CA ALA A 7 -4.51 -4.21 3.55
C ALA A 7 -3.37 -5.02 2.91
N VAL A 8 -3.41 -6.35 3.05
CA VAL A 8 -2.49 -7.23 2.34
C VAL A 8 -2.67 -7.14 0.81
N PRO A 9 -1.62 -7.36 -0.01
CA PRO A 9 -1.77 -7.44 -1.46
C PRO A 9 -2.79 -8.52 -1.86
N GLY A 10 -3.63 -8.25 -2.87
CA GLY A 10 -4.68 -9.19 -3.31
C GLY A 10 -5.98 -9.15 -2.51
N SER A 11 -6.06 -8.33 -1.46
CA SER A 11 -7.26 -8.09 -0.65
C SER A 11 -8.41 -7.38 -1.37
N GLY A 12 -8.17 -6.76 -2.53
CA GLY A 12 -9.20 -6.00 -3.27
C GLY A 12 -9.30 -4.53 -2.87
N LYS A 13 -8.33 -3.99 -2.12
CA LYS A 13 -8.25 -2.57 -1.73
C LYS A 13 -8.53 -1.58 -2.89
N SER A 14 -7.96 -1.83 -4.07
CA SER A 14 -8.21 -0.99 -5.26
C SER A 14 -9.67 -0.98 -5.70
N THR A 15 -10.37 -2.12 -5.59
CA THR A 15 -11.80 -2.20 -5.90
C THR A 15 -12.61 -1.37 -4.91
N ILE A 16 -12.31 -1.48 -3.61
CA ILE A 16 -12.98 -0.69 -2.57
C ILE A 16 -12.76 0.80 -2.82
N MET A 17 -11.52 1.24 -3.05
CA MET A 17 -11.22 2.64 -3.33
C MET A 17 -11.95 3.17 -4.57
N ASN A 18 -12.04 2.39 -5.65
CA ASN A 18 -12.80 2.78 -6.84
C ASN A 18 -14.29 2.96 -6.56
N LEU A 19 -14.89 2.09 -5.74
CA LEU A 19 -16.30 2.21 -5.34
C LEU A 19 -16.54 3.42 -4.45
N VAL A 20 -15.64 3.68 -3.48
CA VAL A 20 -15.73 4.87 -2.62
C VAL A 20 -15.60 6.15 -3.45
N LYS A 21 -14.66 6.19 -4.40
CA LYS A 21 -14.46 7.35 -5.27
C LYS A 21 -15.66 7.65 -6.18
N LYS A 22 -16.41 6.62 -6.60
CA LYS A 22 -17.68 6.81 -7.33
C LYS A 22 -18.75 7.50 -6.46
N ARG A 23 -18.74 7.29 -5.15
CA ARG A 23 -19.68 7.90 -4.19
C ARG A 23 -19.22 9.27 -3.69
N ILE A 24 -17.91 9.50 -3.65
CA ILE A 24 -17.28 10.72 -3.16
C ILE A 24 -16.32 11.23 -4.24
N PRO A 25 -16.82 11.91 -5.30
CA PRO A 25 -15.99 12.30 -6.46
C PRO A 25 -14.81 13.22 -6.10
N GLU A 26 -14.94 14.03 -5.05
CA GLU A 26 -13.90 14.94 -4.56
C GLU A 26 -12.80 14.22 -3.74
N LEU A 27 -12.97 12.92 -3.47
CA LEU A 27 -11.99 12.13 -2.75
C LEU A 27 -10.71 11.93 -3.57
N LYS A 28 -9.59 12.37 -2.99
CA LYS A 28 -8.27 12.12 -3.55
C LYS A 28 -7.74 10.78 -3.04
N THR A 29 -7.23 9.97 -3.94
CA THR A 29 -6.54 8.72 -3.60
C THR A 29 -5.08 8.84 -3.97
N VAL A 30 -4.18 8.52 -3.04
CA VAL A 30 -2.73 8.56 -3.26
C VAL A 30 -2.12 7.25 -2.85
N ILE A 31 -1.33 6.65 -3.73
CA ILE A 31 -0.56 5.44 -3.42
C ILE A 31 0.83 5.87 -2.97
N PHE A 32 1.20 5.52 -1.74
CA PHE A 32 2.46 5.94 -1.14
C PHE A 32 3.68 5.55 -1.98
N GLY A 33 3.67 4.31 -2.50
CA GLY A 33 4.72 3.78 -3.36
C GLY A 33 4.86 4.51 -4.70
N ASP A 34 3.77 5.07 -5.25
CA ASP A 34 3.84 5.90 -6.47
C ASP A 34 4.51 7.23 -6.19
N VAL A 35 4.18 7.88 -5.08
CA VAL A 35 4.85 9.12 -4.66
C VAL A 35 6.34 8.89 -4.43
N MET A 36 6.71 7.79 -3.77
CA MET A 36 8.11 7.41 -3.62
C MET A 36 8.79 7.20 -4.99
N PHE A 37 8.15 6.47 -5.91
CA PHE A 37 8.72 6.20 -7.22
C PHE A 37 8.91 7.46 -8.07
N GLU A 38 7.96 8.40 -8.04
CA GLU A 38 8.10 9.71 -8.70
C GLU A 38 9.30 10.50 -8.18
N ILE A 39 9.52 10.51 -6.85
CA ILE A 39 10.67 11.19 -6.25
C ILE A 39 11.96 10.43 -6.60
N ALA A 40 11.93 9.10 -6.60
CA ALA A 40 13.07 8.26 -6.93
C ALA A 40 13.55 8.45 -8.37
N LYS A 41 12.61 8.53 -9.32
CA LYS A 41 12.90 8.89 -10.72
C LYS A 41 13.70 10.19 -10.82
N LYS A 42 13.23 11.24 -10.13
CA LYS A 42 13.82 12.58 -10.21
C LYS A 42 15.17 12.67 -9.49
N LYS A 43 15.32 12.01 -8.34
CA LYS A 43 16.51 12.14 -7.48
C LYS A 43 17.61 11.12 -7.74
N PHE A 44 17.24 9.91 -8.18
CA PHE A 44 18.15 8.76 -8.27
C PHE A 44 18.16 8.10 -9.66
N GLY A 45 17.49 8.70 -10.66
CA GLY A 45 17.48 8.18 -12.04
C GLY A 45 16.84 6.80 -12.20
N ILE A 46 15.97 6.41 -11.25
CA ILE A 46 15.36 5.08 -11.21
C ILE A 46 14.34 4.90 -12.32
N LYS A 47 14.43 3.83 -13.11
CA LYS A 47 13.56 3.59 -14.26
C LYS A 47 12.29 2.82 -13.89
N ASN A 48 12.38 1.89 -12.93
CA ASN A 48 11.28 1.04 -12.51
C ASN A 48 11.31 0.77 -10.99
N ARG A 49 10.23 0.22 -10.43
CA ARG A 49 10.11 -0.02 -8.98
C ARG A 49 11.09 -1.06 -8.45
N ASP A 50 11.50 -2.03 -9.26
CA ASP A 50 12.47 -3.06 -8.85
C ASP A 50 13.86 -2.46 -8.66
N GLU A 51 14.24 -1.52 -9.52
CA GLU A 51 15.48 -0.76 -9.36
C GLU A 51 15.51 0.03 -8.04
N MET A 52 14.37 0.53 -7.54
CA MET A 52 14.34 1.19 -6.24
C MET A 52 14.83 0.27 -5.12
N ARG A 53 14.49 -1.03 -5.19
CA ARG A 53 14.89 -2.03 -4.17
C ARG A 53 16.35 -2.42 -4.29
N LYS A 54 16.91 -2.41 -5.50
CA LYS A 54 18.27 -2.88 -5.80
C LYS A 54 19.34 -1.78 -5.72
N LYS A 55 18.99 -0.56 -6.11
CA LYS A 55 19.95 0.53 -6.32
C LYS A 55 19.97 1.59 -5.22
N ILE A 56 18.90 1.71 -4.43
CA ILE A 56 18.81 2.72 -3.37
C ILE A 56 19.26 2.08 -2.07
N GLU A 57 20.35 2.59 -1.50
CA GLU A 57 20.82 2.17 -0.18
C GLU A 57 19.80 2.49 0.92
N LEU A 58 19.84 1.73 2.02
CA LEU A 58 18.87 1.84 3.10
C LEU A 58 18.74 3.28 3.65
N LYS A 59 19.85 4.01 3.79
CA LYS A 59 19.85 5.40 4.28
C LYS A 59 19.05 6.32 3.36
N ASP A 60 19.26 6.22 2.07
CA ASP A 60 18.56 7.05 1.08
C ASP A 60 17.14 6.56 0.82
N TYR A 61 16.87 5.27 0.97
CA TYR A 61 15.53 4.72 0.94
C TYR A 61 14.69 5.29 2.10
N ARG A 62 15.25 5.38 3.31
CA ARG A 62 14.58 6.02 4.46
C ARG A 62 14.27 7.50 4.19
N LYS A 63 15.24 8.26 3.67
CA LYS A 63 15.01 9.67 3.26
C LYS A 63 13.93 9.78 2.18
N LEU A 64 13.92 8.87 1.21
CA LEU A 64 12.90 8.83 0.17
C LEU A 64 11.50 8.63 0.75
N GLN A 65 11.34 7.71 1.70
CA GLN A 65 10.08 7.51 2.42
C GLN A 65 9.64 8.79 3.15
N GLU A 66 10.56 9.47 3.83
CA GLU A 66 10.26 10.71 4.55
C GLU A 66 9.83 11.83 3.60
N LEU A 67 10.51 12.00 2.45
CA LEU A 67 10.13 12.98 1.43
C LEU A 67 8.74 12.68 0.84
N ALA A 68 8.43 11.41 0.60
CA ALA A 68 7.11 11.00 0.14
C ALA A 68 6.05 11.30 1.22
N ALA A 69 6.34 10.99 2.48
CA ALA A 69 5.47 11.26 3.62
C ALA A 69 5.18 12.76 3.79
N GLU A 70 6.19 13.63 3.66
CA GLU A 70 6.01 15.08 3.71
C GLU A 70 5.14 15.59 2.55
N ARG A 71 5.40 15.11 1.34
CA ARG A 71 4.61 15.48 0.16
C ARG A 71 3.14 15.08 0.34
N ILE A 72 2.89 13.88 0.86
CA ILE A 72 1.54 13.38 1.16
C ILE A 72 0.91 14.18 2.31
N GLY A 73 1.67 14.47 3.37
CA GLY A 73 1.17 15.20 4.54
C GLY A 73 0.70 16.62 4.23
N ARG A 74 1.26 17.25 3.20
CA ARG A 74 0.87 18.59 2.69
C ARG A 74 -0.41 18.60 1.86
N LEU A 75 -0.91 17.43 1.42
CA LEU A 75 -2.13 17.35 0.62
C LEU A 75 -3.35 17.89 1.39
N LYS A 76 -4.17 18.66 0.70
CA LYS A 76 -5.39 19.28 1.25
C LYS A 76 -6.64 18.58 0.74
N GLY A 77 -7.69 18.60 1.58
CA GLY A 77 -9.00 18.01 1.30
C GLY A 77 -9.20 16.65 1.96
N ARG A 78 -10.07 15.83 1.35
CA ARG A 78 -10.32 14.43 1.71
C ARG A 78 -9.34 13.55 0.94
N VAL A 79 -8.46 12.85 1.65
CA VAL A 79 -7.41 12.02 1.04
C VAL A 79 -7.41 10.63 1.65
N ILE A 80 -7.48 9.59 0.82
CA ILE A 80 -7.11 8.22 1.20
C ILE A 80 -5.69 7.93 0.70
N ILE A 81 -4.87 7.43 1.60
CA ILE A 81 -3.48 7.08 1.38
C ILE A 81 -3.38 5.56 1.37
N ASP A 82 -3.28 4.98 0.18
CA ASP A 82 -3.03 3.57 -0.02
C ASP A 82 -1.55 3.27 0.30
N THR A 83 -1.33 2.48 1.35
CA THR A 83 0.00 1.96 1.67
C THR A 83 -0.08 0.55 2.29
N HIS A 84 1.07 -0.03 2.59
CA HIS A 84 1.20 -1.27 3.34
C HIS A 84 1.84 -0.95 4.70
N ALA A 85 1.29 -1.50 5.79
CA ALA A 85 1.91 -1.36 7.12
C ALA A 85 3.18 -2.20 7.20
N SER A 86 3.17 -3.39 6.62
CA SER A 86 4.33 -4.27 6.51
C SER A 86 4.69 -4.54 5.06
N ILE A 87 5.99 -4.56 4.78
CA ILE A 87 6.54 -4.95 3.48
C ILE A 87 7.30 -6.24 3.71
N LYS A 88 6.82 -7.35 3.12
CA LYS A 88 7.52 -8.64 3.17
C LYS A 88 8.86 -8.52 2.42
N GLN A 89 9.93 -8.90 3.09
CA GLN A 89 11.30 -8.98 2.58
C GLN A 89 11.86 -10.37 2.89
N PRO A 90 12.95 -10.82 2.24
CA PRO A 90 13.54 -12.12 2.51
C PRO A 90 13.91 -12.37 3.98
N LEU A 91 14.28 -11.31 4.72
CA LEU A 91 14.68 -11.38 6.13
C LEU A 91 13.52 -11.11 7.12
N GLY A 92 12.28 -10.99 6.64
CA GLY A 92 11.10 -10.72 7.48
C GLY A 92 10.28 -9.53 7.03
N TYR A 93 9.56 -8.89 7.96
CA TYR A 93 8.65 -7.78 7.65
C TYR A 93 9.27 -6.42 7.99
N TYR A 94 9.44 -5.59 6.96
CA TYR A 94 9.89 -4.21 7.13
C TYR A 94 8.70 -3.28 7.44
N PRO A 95 8.80 -2.42 8.48
CA PRO A 95 7.73 -1.50 8.82
C PRO A 95 7.59 -0.40 7.75
N GLY A 96 6.41 -0.33 7.14
CA GLY A 96 6.03 0.66 6.13
C GLY A 96 5.58 2.01 6.71
N LEU A 97 5.12 2.02 7.97
CA LEU A 97 4.64 3.22 8.68
C LEU A 97 5.33 3.45 10.04
N PRO A 98 6.68 3.45 10.12
CA PRO A 98 7.36 3.77 11.37
C PRO A 98 7.09 5.23 11.80
N SER A 99 7.36 5.56 13.07
CA SER A 99 7.09 6.90 13.67
C SER A 99 7.53 8.07 12.76
N ARG A 100 8.74 7.99 12.18
CA ARG A 100 9.28 9.00 11.23
C ARG A 100 8.40 9.28 10.01
N ILE A 101 7.60 8.30 9.58
CA ILE A 101 6.71 8.38 8.41
C ILE A 101 5.32 8.84 8.84
N ILE A 102 4.73 8.18 9.83
CA ILE A 102 3.33 8.46 10.21
C ILE A 102 3.17 9.89 10.77
N LYS A 103 4.15 10.37 11.56
CA LYS A 103 4.19 11.75 12.07
C LYS A 103 4.30 12.82 10.97
N LYS A 104 4.87 12.48 9.82
CA LYS A 104 4.95 13.39 8.65
C LYS A 104 3.66 13.38 7.85
N ILE A 105 3.00 12.21 7.74
CA ILE A 105 1.70 12.08 7.07
C ILE A 105 0.61 12.82 7.86
N ARG A 106 0.61 12.71 9.20
CA ARG A 106 -0.42 13.24 10.11
C ARG A 106 -1.83 12.84 9.64
N PRO A 107 -2.14 11.54 9.55
CA PRO A 107 -3.49 11.10 9.20
C PRO A 107 -4.46 11.39 10.35
N ASP A 108 -5.75 11.50 10.05
CA ASP A 108 -6.80 11.61 11.04
C ASP A 108 -7.25 10.22 11.53
N SER A 109 -7.06 9.18 10.71
CA SER A 109 -7.27 7.78 11.12
C SER A 109 -6.50 6.79 10.27
N ILE A 110 -6.26 5.60 10.83
CA ILE A 110 -5.72 4.44 10.13
C ILE A 110 -6.83 3.40 10.02
N VAL A 111 -7.15 3.01 8.79
CA VAL A 111 -8.13 1.96 8.48
C VAL A 111 -7.39 0.73 8.00
N LEU A 112 -7.52 -0.37 8.74
CA LEU A 112 -6.95 -1.67 8.37
C LEU A 112 -8.08 -2.60 7.93
N LEU A 113 -7.91 -3.21 6.76
CA LEU A 113 -8.85 -4.18 6.23
C LEU A 113 -8.20 -5.57 6.23
N ASP A 114 -8.77 -6.45 7.05
CA ASP A 114 -8.46 -7.87 7.04
C ASP A 114 -9.53 -8.65 6.27
N PHE A 115 -9.10 -9.74 5.67
CA PHE A 115 -9.95 -10.65 4.91
C PHE A 115 -9.63 -12.08 5.30
N ASP A 116 -10.56 -12.98 5.02
CA ASP A 116 -10.29 -14.42 5.10
C ASP A 116 -9.06 -14.76 4.21
N PRO A 117 -7.99 -15.33 4.78
CA PRO A 117 -6.79 -15.73 4.04
C PRO A 117 -7.10 -16.62 2.83
N LYS A 118 -8.10 -17.51 2.91
CA LYS A 118 -8.56 -18.36 1.79
C LYS A 118 -9.04 -17.52 0.62
N VAL A 119 -9.79 -16.47 0.91
CA VAL A 119 -10.33 -15.55 -0.09
C VAL A 119 -9.20 -14.74 -0.73
N VAL A 120 -8.24 -14.26 0.06
CA VAL A 120 -7.06 -13.54 -0.44
C VAL A 120 -6.22 -14.44 -1.35
N PHE A 121 -5.95 -15.68 -0.92
CA PHE A 121 -5.20 -16.66 -1.71
C PHE A 121 -5.89 -16.96 -3.05
N LYS A 122 -7.18 -17.30 -3.02
CA LYS A 122 -7.98 -17.53 -4.24
C LYS A 122 -7.94 -16.33 -5.19
N ARG A 123 -8.01 -15.11 -4.67
CA ARG A 123 -7.89 -13.90 -5.49
C ARG A 123 -6.51 -13.81 -6.13
N ARG A 124 -5.42 -14.05 -5.40
CA ARG A 124 -4.05 -14.02 -5.97
C ARG A 124 -3.88 -15.06 -7.06
N MET A 125 -4.36 -16.29 -6.85
CA MET A 125 -4.32 -17.35 -7.87
C MET A 125 -5.09 -16.97 -9.14
N PHE A 126 -6.22 -16.29 -8.99
CA PHE A 126 -6.98 -15.77 -10.13
C PHE A 126 -6.23 -14.63 -10.85
N ASP A 127 -5.63 -13.68 -10.12
CA ASP A 127 -4.85 -12.56 -10.68
C ASP A 127 -3.69 -13.06 -11.57
N LEU A 128 -3.07 -14.19 -11.19
CA LEU A 128 -1.97 -14.80 -11.93
C LEU A 128 -2.39 -15.52 -13.21
N LYS A 129 -3.59 -16.09 -13.22
CA LYS A 129 -4.16 -16.77 -14.40
C LYS A 129 -4.74 -15.78 -15.41
N LEU A 130 -4.99 -14.54 -14.99
CA LEU A 130 -5.59 -13.51 -15.84
C LEU A 130 -4.61 -13.11 -16.96
N LYS A 131 -5.02 -13.26 -18.22
CA LYS A 131 -4.20 -12.87 -19.38
C LYS A 131 -4.45 -11.43 -19.84
N LYS A 132 -5.64 -10.90 -19.57
CA LYS A 132 -6.08 -9.56 -19.96
C LYS A 132 -6.94 -8.96 -18.85
N PRO A 133 -7.09 -7.63 -18.78
CA PRO A 133 -8.00 -7.02 -17.82
C PRO A 133 -9.44 -7.53 -17.98
N GLU A 134 -10.12 -7.77 -16.87
CA GLU A 134 -11.51 -8.23 -16.83
C GLU A 134 -12.37 -7.31 -15.96
N ARG A 135 -13.63 -7.10 -16.39
CA ARG A 135 -14.60 -6.31 -15.62
C ARG A 135 -15.21 -7.16 -14.52
N THR A 136 -15.22 -6.66 -13.30
CA THR A 136 -15.81 -7.33 -12.15
C THR A 136 -17.34 -7.16 -12.14
N SER A 137 -18.04 -8.00 -11.37
CA SER A 137 -19.49 -7.90 -11.16
C SER A 137 -19.94 -6.54 -10.60
N VAL A 138 -19.05 -5.83 -9.89
CA VAL A 138 -19.31 -4.49 -9.33
C VAL A 138 -18.85 -3.35 -10.26
N GLY A 139 -18.52 -3.67 -11.51
CA GLY A 139 -18.15 -2.69 -12.53
C GLY A 139 -16.82 -1.99 -12.29
N THR A 140 -15.88 -2.65 -11.59
CA THR A 140 -14.46 -2.26 -11.54
C THR A 140 -13.65 -3.08 -12.55
N VAL A 141 -12.41 -2.68 -12.81
CA VAL A 141 -11.48 -3.43 -13.67
C VAL A 141 -10.47 -4.16 -12.80
N ARG A 142 -10.29 -5.45 -13.07
CA ARG A 142 -9.27 -6.30 -12.48
C ARG A 142 -8.20 -6.57 -13.52
N GLU A 143 -6.94 -6.40 -13.16
CA GLU A 143 -5.80 -6.48 -14.07
C GLU A 143 -4.94 -7.71 -13.76
N PRO A 144 -4.24 -8.28 -14.76
CA PRO A 144 -3.19 -9.25 -14.52
C PRO A 144 -2.13 -8.69 -13.60
N ARG A 145 -1.74 -9.44 -12.56
CA ARG A 145 -0.71 -9.00 -11.62
C ARG A 145 0.21 -10.16 -11.25
N SER A 146 1.49 -10.00 -11.54
CA SER A 146 2.55 -10.84 -10.98
C SER A 146 2.85 -10.34 -9.57
N ARG A 147 2.67 -11.21 -8.58
CA ARG A 147 2.98 -10.95 -7.16
C ARG A 147 3.53 -12.24 -6.56
N ASP A 148 4.35 -12.09 -5.52
CA ASP A 148 4.73 -13.23 -4.69
C ASP A 148 3.45 -13.88 -4.12
N ILE A 149 3.30 -15.18 -4.35
CA ILE A 149 2.18 -15.95 -3.80
C ILE A 149 2.53 -16.28 -2.37
N GLU A 150 1.78 -15.72 -1.44
CA GLU A 150 1.83 -16.18 -0.05
C GLU A 150 0.71 -17.21 0.15
N SER A 151 1.00 -18.27 0.89
CA SER A 151 0.01 -19.27 1.36
C SER A 151 -1.07 -18.62 2.23
N GLU A 152 -2.08 -19.39 2.61
CA GLU A 152 -3.10 -18.94 3.56
C GLU A 152 -2.48 -18.56 4.91
N GLU A 153 -1.61 -19.42 5.45
CA GLU A 153 -0.88 -19.18 6.71
C GLU A 153 0.01 -17.94 6.63
N GLU A 154 0.75 -17.78 5.52
CA GLU A 154 1.58 -16.60 5.33
C GLU A 154 0.75 -15.32 5.19
N SER A 155 -0.42 -15.40 4.55
CA SER A 155 -1.36 -14.28 4.43
C SER A 155 -1.94 -13.90 5.79
N GLU A 156 -2.28 -14.88 6.62
CA GLU A 156 -2.74 -14.67 8.00
C GLU A 156 -1.66 -14.04 8.87
N LEU A 157 -0.43 -14.53 8.78
CA LEU A 157 0.72 -13.95 9.46
C LEU A 157 0.94 -12.51 9.00
N HIS A 158 0.89 -12.24 7.69
CA HIS A 158 1.04 -10.89 7.15
C HIS A 158 -0.07 -9.94 7.65
N GLN A 159 -1.33 -10.40 7.73
CA GLN A 159 -2.41 -9.61 8.34
C GLN A 159 -2.14 -9.33 9.83
N THR A 160 -1.63 -10.33 10.57
CA THR A 160 -1.23 -10.17 11.98
C THR A 160 -0.15 -9.11 12.15
N VAL A 161 0.90 -9.15 11.33
CA VAL A 161 1.98 -8.16 11.36
C VAL A 161 1.47 -6.77 10.95
N ASN A 162 0.57 -6.69 9.97
CA ASN A 162 -0.09 -5.43 9.61
C ASN A 162 -0.86 -4.84 10.80
N ARG A 163 -1.59 -5.66 11.58
CA ARG A 163 -2.27 -5.21 12.80
C ARG A 163 -1.29 -4.63 13.82
N MET A 164 -0.21 -5.35 14.11
CA MET A 164 0.83 -4.90 15.06
C MET A 164 1.43 -3.56 14.63
N PHE A 165 1.84 -3.43 13.36
CA PHE A 165 2.45 -2.20 12.85
C PHE A 165 1.43 -1.05 12.72
N ALA A 166 0.17 -1.34 12.40
CA ALA A 166 -0.89 -0.32 12.37
C ALA A 166 -1.20 0.23 13.77
N VAL A 167 -1.29 -0.64 14.79
CA VAL A 167 -1.48 -0.22 16.18
C VAL A 167 -0.29 0.60 16.66
N ALA A 168 0.95 0.15 16.39
CA ALA A 168 2.14 0.91 16.72
C ALA A 168 2.15 2.29 16.04
N ALA A 169 1.77 2.37 14.77
CA ALA A 169 1.68 3.63 14.05
C ALA A 169 0.55 4.54 14.58
N ALA A 170 -0.59 3.97 15.00
CA ALA A 170 -1.72 4.72 15.53
C ALA A 170 -1.39 5.44 16.85
N ASN A 171 -0.50 4.88 17.68
CA ASN A 171 -0.03 5.53 18.91
C ASN A 171 0.86 6.77 18.67
N GLU A 172 1.26 7.03 17.43
CA GLU A 172 2.15 8.13 17.06
C GLU A 172 1.41 9.29 16.35
N VAL A 173 0.08 9.16 16.19
CA VAL A 173 -0.80 10.07 15.44
C VAL A 173 -1.55 11.00 16.37
#